data_AF-A0A496XTT3-F1
#
_entry.id   AF-A0A496XTT3-F1
#
_cell.length_a   1.000
_cell.length_b   1.000
_cell.length_c   1.000
_cell.angle_alpha   90.00
_cell.angle_beta   90.00
_cell.angle_gamma   90.00
#
_symmetry.space_group_name_H-M   'P 1'
#
loop_
_entity.id
_entity.type
_entity.pdbx_description
1 polymer ?
#
loop_
_entity_poly.entity_id
_entity_poly.type
_entity_poly.pdbx_seq_one_letter_code
_entity_poly.pdbx_strand_id
1 'polypeptide(L)'
;MPLKYLSFVTLFITFLLIILGGIVHNTGSSLACPDWPLCYGQFFPRMEGGILIEHGHRLLGSLVGFLTIMMVLIANKDKKEKPFVFKLTILALIMVIIQGILGGITVIYKLPTIVSTAHLGLSIIFFCTLILINHQSFKFEHKDIKNTWNPDLKLGILFVAGSVYLQILLGAFMRHSGAGATCGLGTNYMLKCLQGSTSTWWPSLPIAQLHMSHRIFAVIVFFFAVYFLGKSVKYFWKSHKRFVVLPLLIIAAILGQIILGLLTIGLNMSIVPTTAHLALAAICLGLLWKYYLSLKTLESSLFEIQPITKLSSYLNLTKPRLSALVVVTALVGIISAPGEIYFFKALGAVVWITLTVAGACALNCYIERNIDLKMKRTMDRPLPAGRLKSKQALIFGLVLLLISLPPLFIWINFITGLLAGLAAFLYLFVYTPLKQKSEWAVLIGAIPGAIPPLLGVTSVTGQITEMGIALFAILFVWQLPHFLAISLLYEDDYTAAGIKVFPNVKGVIVTSRKIFYFSCLLFFVALIPWFLNEASLAYRNSAFVLGAALILFALRILRGQGETEILRLARNYFYFTLLYLPLLLGSLVFFK
;
A
#
# COMPACT_ATOMS: atom_id res chain seq x y z
N MET A 1 12.89 33.37 14.26
CA MET A 1 12.34 33.18 12.89
C MET A 1 10.99 32.48 12.98
N PRO A 2 9.91 33.02 12.38
CA PRO A 2 8.61 32.33 12.33
C PRO A 2 8.70 30.95 11.66
N LEU A 3 7.91 29.97 12.12
CA LEU A 3 7.89 28.59 11.60
C LEU A 3 7.70 28.52 10.07
N LYS A 4 6.95 29.46 9.49
CA LYS A 4 6.73 29.57 8.04
C LYS A 4 8.02 29.76 7.24
N TYR A 5 8.96 30.57 7.73
CA TYR A 5 10.22 30.81 7.01
C TYR A 5 11.20 29.68 7.27
N LEU A 6 11.29 29.17 8.50
CA LEU A 6 12.17 28.05 8.81
C LEU A 6 11.77 26.79 8.03
N SER A 7 10.48 26.48 7.94
CA SER A 7 10.00 25.35 7.12
C SER A 7 10.30 25.52 5.64
N PHE A 8 10.26 26.75 5.11
CA PHE A 8 10.63 27.03 3.72
C PHE A 8 12.13 26.85 3.47
N VAL A 9 12.98 27.37 4.38
CA VAL A 9 14.44 27.19 4.31
C VAL A 9 14.80 25.70 4.39
N THR A 10 14.20 24.97 5.33
CA THR A 10 14.41 23.52 5.49
C THR A 10 13.97 22.76 4.24
N LEU A 11 12.82 23.13 3.66
CA LEU A 11 12.32 22.55 2.40
C LEU A 11 13.31 22.78 1.24
N PHE A 12 13.82 24.00 1.09
CA PHE A 12 14.78 24.34 0.04
C PHE A 12 16.10 23.57 0.19
N ILE A 13 16.65 23.53 1.41
CA ILE A 13 17.88 22.78 1.70
C ILE A 13 17.67 21.27 1.49
N THR A 14 16.50 20.74 1.85
CA THR A 14 16.14 19.33 1.59
C THR A 14 16.07 19.04 0.10
N PHE A 15 15.57 19.98 -0.72
CA PHE A 15 15.58 19.82 -2.17
C PHE A 15 17.01 19.77 -2.73
N LEU A 16 17.90 20.65 -2.26
CA LEU A 16 19.33 20.59 -2.62
C LEU A 16 19.98 19.27 -2.16
N LEU A 17 19.60 18.76 -0.98
CA LEU A 17 20.06 17.49 -0.47
C LEU A 17 19.66 16.32 -1.39
N ILE A 18 18.44 16.31 -1.91
CA ILE A 18 17.96 15.29 -2.86
C ILE A 18 18.78 15.34 -4.16
N ILE A 19 19.06 16.55 -4.69
CA ILE A 19 19.92 16.73 -5.87
C ILE A 19 21.32 16.17 -5.60
N LEU A 20 21.92 16.58 -4.48
CA LEU A 20 23.26 16.16 -4.11
C LEU A 20 23.34 14.64 -3.90
N GLY A 21 22.31 14.01 -3.36
CA GLY A 21 22.21 12.54 -3.27
C GLY A 21 22.20 11.86 -4.64
N GLY A 22 21.53 12.47 -5.63
CA GLY A 22 21.62 12.03 -7.03
C GLY A 22 23.03 12.15 -7.61
N ILE A 23 23.73 13.24 -7.30
CA ILE A 23 25.13 13.45 -7.73
C ILE A 23 26.05 12.39 -7.10
N VAL A 24 25.97 12.17 -5.77
CA VAL A 24 26.76 11.15 -5.04
C VAL A 24 26.67 9.78 -5.72
N HIS A 25 25.47 9.40 -6.14
CA HIS A 25 25.26 8.13 -6.83
C HIS A 25 25.80 8.15 -8.27
N ASN A 26 25.53 9.21 -9.03
CA ASN A 26 25.90 9.29 -10.44
C ASN A 26 27.40 9.49 -10.68
N THR A 27 28.15 10.00 -9.70
CA THR A 27 29.61 10.11 -9.76
C THR A 27 30.33 8.85 -9.25
N GLY A 28 29.59 7.84 -8.78
CA GLY A 28 30.18 6.65 -8.15
C GLY A 28 30.76 6.91 -6.75
N SER A 29 30.49 8.07 -6.16
CA SER A 29 31.03 8.49 -4.86
C SER A 29 30.29 7.89 -3.66
N SER A 30 29.35 6.97 -3.84
CA SER A 30 28.47 6.50 -2.76
C SER A 30 29.16 5.66 -1.66
N LEU A 31 30.39 5.23 -1.90
CA LEU A 31 31.23 4.46 -0.98
C LEU A 31 32.64 5.06 -0.84
N ALA A 32 32.77 6.37 -1.12
CA ALA A 32 34.02 7.10 -0.95
C ALA A 32 34.45 7.19 0.53
N CYS A 33 33.48 7.18 1.45
CA CYS A 33 33.64 7.08 2.89
C CYS A 33 33.23 5.67 3.38
N PRO A 34 34.16 4.85 3.89
CA PRO A 34 33.90 3.44 4.18
C PRO A 34 33.12 3.19 5.49
N ASP A 35 33.11 4.16 6.39
CA ASP A 35 32.49 4.12 7.71
C ASP A 35 31.35 5.15 7.84
N TRP A 36 30.56 5.02 8.90
CA TRP A 36 29.48 5.94 9.28
C TRP A 36 29.34 5.91 10.81
N PRO A 37 29.16 7.06 11.50
CA PRO A 37 28.89 8.40 10.96
C PRO A 37 30.13 9.19 10.52
N LEU A 38 31.32 8.69 10.82
CA LEU A 38 32.60 9.30 10.42
C LEU A 38 32.97 8.93 8.98
N CYS A 39 34.06 9.51 8.47
CA CYS A 39 34.67 9.13 7.20
C CYS A 39 36.19 8.99 7.42
N TYR A 40 36.71 7.78 7.23
CA TYR A 40 38.06 7.35 7.63
C TYR A 40 38.34 7.65 9.12
N GLY A 41 37.35 7.44 9.99
CA GLY A 41 37.47 7.74 11.43
C GLY A 41 37.55 9.23 11.77
N GLN A 42 37.36 10.12 10.79
CA GLN A 42 37.42 11.58 10.97
C GLN A 42 36.05 12.22 10.74
N PHE A 43 35.77 13.29 11.49
CA PHE A 43 34.56 14.09 11.28
C PHE A 43 34.70 15.07 10.11
N PHE A 44 35.92 15.56 9.85
CA PHE A 44 36.28 16.36 8.68
C PHE A 44 37.51 15.74 8.00
N PRO A 45 37.32 14.72 7.14
CA PRO A 45 38.41 14.18 6.34
C PRO A 45 38.89 15.20 5.30
N ARG A 46 39.96 14.87 4.57
CA ARG A 46 40.40 15.67 3.42
C ARG A 46 39.31 15.68 2.34
N MET A 47 38.68 16.84 2.14
CA MET A 47 37.50 17.02 1.29
C MET A 47 37.87 17.12 -0.19
N GLU A 48 38.41 16.04 -0.76
CA GLU A 48 38.81 15.95 -2.17
C GLU A 48 38.09 14.81 -2.90
N GLY A 49 37.92 14.94 -4.22
CA GLY A 49 37.34 13.91 -5.08
C GLY A 49 35.97 13.40 -4.61
N GLY A 50 35.81 12.08 -4.52
CA GLY A 50 34.56 11.45 -4.09
C GLY A 50 34.16 11.76 -2.64
N ILE A 51 35.13 11.98 -1.75
CA ILE A 51 34.90 12.28 -0.33
C ILE A 51 34.21 13.63 -0.18
N LEU A 52 34.61 14.65 -0.96
CA LEU A 52 33.94 15.96 -0.98
C LEU A 52 32.44 15.84 -1.27
N ILE A 53 32.09 14.99 -2.23
CA ILE A 53 30.71 14.82 -2.70
C ILE A 53 29.90 14.01 -1.68
N GLU A 54 30.42 12.87 -1.22
CA GLU A 54 29.72 12.01 -0.28
C GLU A 54 29.62 12.62 1.12
N HIS A 55 30.74 13.05 1.70
CA HIS A 55 30.74 13.64 3.03
C HIS A 55 30.05 15.00 3.03
N GLY A 56 30.14 15.77 1.94
CA GLY A 56 29.36 16.99 1.76
C GLY A 56 27.84 16.74 1.81
N HIS A 57 27.37 15.64 1.21
CA HIS A 57 25.98 15.20 1.33
C HIS A 57 25.61 14.86 2.78
N ARG A 58 26.48 14.15 3.51
CA ARG A 58 26.27 13.82 4.94
C ARG A 58 26.15 15.08 5.80
N LEU A 59 27.04 16.05 5.61
CA LEU A 59 27.02 17.32 6.34
C LEU A 59 25.74 18.13 6.06
N LEU A 60 25.30 18.17 4.80
CA LEU A 60 24.03 18.82 4.44
C LEU A 60 22.82 18.09 5.06
N GLY A 61 22.87 16.75 5.16
CA GLY A 61 21.89 15.95 5.88
C GLY A 61 21.83 16.30 7.38
N SER A 62 22.98 16.44 8.03
CA SER A 62 23.07 16.90 9.43
C SER A 62 22.49 18.30 9.63
N LEU A 63 22.70 19.22 8.68
CA LEU A 63 22.07 20.54 8.69
C LEU A 63 20.54 20.45 8.61
N VAL A 64 20.00 19.61 7.71
CA VAL A 64 18.54 19.36 7.64
C VAL A 64 18.00 18.79 8.96
N GLY A 65 18.74 17.86 9.58
CA GLY A 65 18.41 17.34 10.92
C GLY A 65 18.32 18.43 11.97
N PHE A 66 19.34 19.30 12.04
CA PHE A 66 19.36 20.44 12.95
C PHE A 66 18.20 21.42 12.72
N LEU A 67 17.93 21.79 11.47
CA LEU A 67 16.80 22.66 11.12
C LEU A 67 15.46 22.05 11.50
N THR A 68 15.32 20.73 11.37
CA THR A 68 14.11 19.99 11.78
C THR A 68 13.93 20.01 13.30
N ILE A 69 15.00 19.88 14.09
CA ILE A 69 14.96 20.06 15.55
C ILE A 69 14.49 21.48 15.89
N MET A 70 15.05 22.51 15.25
CA MET A 70 14.62 23.89 15.44
C MET A 70 13.13 24.09 15.13
N MET A 71 12.61 23.45 14.08
CA MET A 71 11.18 23.48 13.76
C MET A 71 10.31 22.89 14.87
N VAL A 72 10.74 21.78 15.49
CA VAL A 72 10.03 21.18 16.63
C VAL A 72 10.02 22.13 17.83
N LEU A 73 11.17 22.73 18.17
CA LEU A 73 11.28 23.66 19.29
C LEU A 73 10.39 24.90 19.12
N ILE A 74 10.32 25.44 17.90
CA ILE A 74 9.44 26.57 17.58
C ILE A 74 7.97 26.15 17.63
N ALA A 75 7.61 25.01 17.02
CA ALA A 75 6.23 24.51 17.00
C ALA A 75 5.71 24.11 18.40
N ASN A 76 6.60 23.74 19.33
CA ASN A 76 6.24 23.44 20.71
C ASN A 76 5.66 24.66 21.45
N LYS A 77 6.06 25.88 21.08
CA LYS A 77 5.53 27.12 21.67
C LYS A 77 4.03 27.29 21.39
N ASP A 78 3.61 26.91 20.19
CA ASP A 78 2.22 27.04 19.72
C ASP A 78 1.43 25.72 19.82
N LYS A 79 1.94 24.69 20.53
CA LYS A 79 1.36 23.34 20.51
C LYS A 79 -0.08 23.27 21.01
N LYS A 80 -0.47 24.17 21.91
CA LYS A 80 -1.84 24.24 22.44
C LYS A 80 -2.82 24.76 21.38
N GLU A 81 -2.39 25.74 20.59
CA GLU A 81 -3.21 26.33 19.52
C GLU A 81 -3.22 25.49 18.25
N LYS A 82 -2.07 24.90 17.89
CA LYS A 82 -1.87 24.15 16.63
C LYS A 82 -1.28 22.75 16.89
N PRO A 83 -1.99 21.87 17.62
CA PRO A 83 -1.49 20.55 17.98
C PRO A 83 -1.19 19.68 16.76
N PHE A 84 -1.92 19.87 15.66
CA PHE A 84 -1.69 19.15 14.41
C PHE A 84 -0.33 19.50 13.78
N VAL A 85 0.04 20.79 13.74
CA VAL A 85 1.33 21.23 13.18
C VAL A 85 2.50 20.72 14.03
N PHE A 86 2.36 20.73 15.35
CA PHE A 86 3.34 20.16 16.26
C PHE A 86 3.53 18.65 16.04
N LYS A 87 2.45 17.88 15.90
CA LYS A 87 2.54 16.44 15.58
C LYS A 87 3.26 16.19 14.25
N LEU A 88 3.07 17.04 13.25
CA LEU A 88 3.76 16.95 11.97
C LEU A 88 5.27 17.23 12.08
N THR A 89 5.70 18.20 12.91
CA THR A 89 7.13 18.46 13.10
C THR A 89 7.82 17.32 13.85
N ILE A 90 7.14 16.69 14.81
CA ILE A 90 7.63 15.47 15.47
C ILE A 90 7.75 14.31 14.46
N LEU A 91 6.74 14.12 13.60
CA LEU A 91 6.81 13.12 12.54
C LEU A 91 7.99 13.36 11.59
N ALA A 92 8.21 14.61 11.19
CA ALA A 92 9.35 14.99 10.34
C ALA A 92 10.69 14.69 11.04
N LEU A 93 10.80 14.95 12.35
CA LEU A 93 12.00 14.61 13.13
C LEU A 93 12.26 13.09 13.17
N ILE A 94 11.22 12.29 13.38
CA ILE A 94 11.33 10.82 13.34
C ILE A 94 11.79 10.36 11.95
N MET A 95 11.20 10.91 10.88
CA MET A 95 11.56 10.56 9.50
C MET A 95 13.02 10.91 9.16
N VAL A 96 13.54 12.07 9.58
CA VAL A 96 14.93 12.45 9.28
C VAL A 96 15.94 11.61 10.09
N ILE A 97 15.59 11.16 11.30
CA ILE A 97 16.40 10.20 12.06
C ILE A 97 16.47 8.85 11.33
N ILE A 98 15.31 8.33 10.90
CA ILE A 98 15.26 7.08 10.13
C ILE A 98 16.01 7.22 8.81
N GLN A 99 15.97 8.39 8.15
CA GLN A 99 16.80 8.68 6.98
C GLN A 99 18.30 8.54 7.28
N GLY A 100 18.78 9.14 8.36
CA GLY A 100 20.18 9.01 8.77
C GLY A 100 20.59 7.55 9.00
N ILE A 101 19.73 6.76 9.65
CA ILE A 101 19.94 5.33 9.87
C ILE A 101 19.99 4.56 8.53
N LEU A 102 19.02 4.77 7.64
CA LEU A 102 19.00 4.13 6.32
C LEU A 102 20.21 4.53 5.46
N GLY A 103 20.66 5.78 5.57
CA GLY A 103 21.90 6.26 4.94
C GLY A 103 23.13 5.52 5.47
N GLY A 104 23.25 5.36 6.80
CA GLY A 104 24.33 4.58 7.41
C GLY A 104 24.31 3.11 7.01
N ILE A 105 23.14 2.46 7.01
CA ILE A 105 22.97 1.07 6.55
C ILE A 105 23.38 0.94 5.08
N THR A 106 23.04 1.93 4.25
CA THR A 106 23.41 1.95 2.83
C THR A 106 24.92 1.91 2.62
N VAL A 107 25.71 2.59 3.45
CA VAL A 107 27.17 2.57 3.40
C VAL A 107 27.72 1.24 3.93
N ILE A 108 27.31 0.85 5.14
CA ILE A 108 27.82 -0.35 5.85
C ILE A 108 27.58 -1.64 5.03
N TYR A 109 26.39 -1.77 4.44
CA TYR A 109 26.00 -2.94 3.66
C TYR A 109 26.22 -2.79 2.15
N LYS A 110 27.00 -1.81 1.72
CA LYS A 110 27.43 -1.64 0.32
C LYS A 110 26.26 -1.54 -0.68
N LEU A 111 25.41 -0.54 -0.48
CA LEU A 111 24.31 -0.15 -1.37
C LEU A 111 23.21 -1.23 -1.60
N PRO A 112 22.60 -1.83 -0.55
CA PRO A 112 21.51 -2.78 -0.78
C PRO A 112 20.33 -2.09 -1.50
N THR A 113 19.91 -2.64 -2.64
CA THR A 113 18.89 -2.02 -3.51
C THR A 113 17.62 -1.60 -2.78
N ILE A 114 17.11 -2.47 -1.89
CA ILE A 114 15.89 -2.20 -1.11
C ILE A 114 16.11 -1.03 -0.14
N VAL A 115 17.25 -1.01 0.56
CA VAL A 115 17.58 0.04 1.52
C VAL A 115 17.77 1.38 0.80
N SER A 116 18.52 1.42 -0.30
CA SER A 116 18.73 2.64 -1.08
C SER A 116 17.43 3.17 -1.71
N THR A 117 16.57 2.28 -2.20
CA THR A 117 15.24 2.64 -2.71
C THR A 117 14.35 3.19 -1.59
N ALA A 118 14.33 2.54 -0.42
CA ALA A 118 13.58 2.99 0.75
C ALA A 118 14.10 4.33 1.29
N HIS A 119 15.42 4.54 1.25
CA HIS A 119 16.06 5.80 1.61
C HIS A 119 15.53 6.95 0.73
N LEU A 120 15.55 6.82 -0.61
CA LEU A 120 14.95 7.84 -1.47
C LEU A 120 13.43 7.98 -1.25
N GLY A 121 12.72 6.87 -1.10
CA GLY A 121 11.28 6.86 -0.87
C GLY A 121 10.85 7.64 0.38
N LEU A 122 11.57 7.46 1.48
CA LEU A 122 11.32 8.17 2.74
C LEU A 122 11.78 9.63 2.66
N SER A 123 12.87 9.94 1.92
CA SER A 123 13.31 11.32 1.66
C SER A 123 12.22 12.14 0.96
N ILE A 124 11.55 11.55 -0.02
CA ILE A 124 10.45 12.19 -0.75
C ILE A 124 9.20 12.38 0.12
N ILE A 125 8.89 11.43 1.02
CA ILE A 125 7.80 11.60 2.01
C ILE A 125 8.14 12.73 2.99
N PHE A 126 9.38 12.79 3.47
CA PHE A 126 9.86 13.86 4.32
C PHE A 126 9.73 15.22 3.62
N PHE A 127 10.15 15.32 2.36
CA PHE A 127 9.97 16.51 1.51
C PHE A 127 8.49 16.94 1.40
N CYS A 128 7.57 16.00 1.15
CA CYS A 128 6.13 16.28 1.10
C CYS A 128 5.56 16.71 2.47
N THR A 129 6.13 16.19 3.56
CA THR A 129 5.76 16.55 4.93
C THR A 129 6.19 17.99 5.25
N LEU A 130 7.38 18.42 4.82
CA LEU A 130 7.81 19.81 4.92
C LEU A 130 6.89 20.76 4.13
N ILE A 131 6.46 20.38 2.92
CA ILE A 131 5.46 21.13 2.15
C ILE A 131 4.13 21.24 2.92
N LEU A 132 3.69 20.18 3.59
CA LEU A 132 2.47 20.20 4.40
C LEU A 132 2.61 21.13 5.61
N ILE A 133 3.71 21.04 6.36
CA ILE A 133 4.00 21.94 7.49
C ILE A 133 4.01 23.40 7.02
N ASN A 134 4.70 23.67 5.91
CA ASN A 134 4.74 24.99 5.32
C ASN A 134 3.34 25.45 4.88
N HIS A 135 2.54 24.59 4.24
CA HIS A 135 1.17 24.92 3.82
C HIS A 135 0.28 25.30 5.00
N GLN A 136 0.31 24.54 6.10
CA GLN A 136 -0.46 24.82 7.32
C GLN A 136 -0.01 26.10 8.04
N SER A 137 1.19 26.59 7.73
CA SER A 137 1.72 27.84 8.29
C SER A 137 1.20 29.09 7.55
N PHE A 138 0.50 28.94 6.42
CA PHE A 138 -0.16 30.03 5.70
C PHE A 138 -1.68 30.01 5.93
N LYS A 139 -2.26 31.16 6.30
CA LYS A 139 -3.71 31.37 6.21
C LYS A 139 -4.04 31.70 4.76
N PHE A 140 -5.00 30.97 4.19
CA PHE A 140 -5.57 31.29 2.89
C PHE A 140 -6.88 32.02 3.10
N GLU A 141 -7.00 33.23 2.55
CA GLU A 141 -8.29 33.89 2.40
C GLU A 141 -8.94 33.43 1.10
N HIS A 142 -10.22 33.08 1.18
CA HIS A 142 -11.00 32.62 0.04
C HIS A 142 -12.10 33.64 -0.25
N LYS A 143 -12.14 34.14 -1.48
CA LYS A 143 -13.25 34.92 -2.02
C LYS A 143 -14.11 34.01 -2.91
N ASP A 144 -15.41 34.08 -2.67
CA ASP A 144 -16.55 33.52 -3.43
C ASP A 144 -16.24 32.54 -4.57
N ILE A 145 -16.33 31.25 -4.28
CA ILE A 145 -16.41 30.20 -5.29
C ILE A 145 -17.85 29.74 -5.41
N LYS A 146 -18.41 29.88 -6.61
CA LYS A 146 -19.76 29.37 -6.93
C LYS A 146 -19.87 27.87 -6.65
N ASN A 147 -21.02 27.46 -6.12
CA ASN A 147 -21.46 26.12 -5.63
C ASN A 147 -21.35 24.91 -6.60
N THR A 148 -20.35 24.83 -7.47
CA THR A 148 -20.19 23.75 -8.47
C THR A 148 -18.95 22.87 -8.25
N TRP A 149 -18.41 22.85 -7.03
CA TRP A 149 -17.20 22.08 -6.71
C TRP A 149 -17.40 20.57 -6.91
N ASN A 150 -16.50 19.95 -7.68
CA ASN A 150 -16.48 18.51 -7.88
C ASN A 150 -15.39 17.86 -7.01
N PRO A 151 -15.77 17.09 -5.97
CA PRO A 151 -14.81 16.50 -5.04
C PRO A 151 -13.98 15.37 -5.66
N ASP A 152 -14.43 14.76 -6.77
CA ASP A 152 -13.67 13.73 -7.49
C ASP A 152 -12.38 14.32 -8.11
N LEU A 153 -12.35 15.62 -8.41
CA LEU A 153 -11.17 16.29 -8.96
C LEU A 153 -10.00 16.28 -7.96
N LYS A 154 -10.26 16.62 -6.69
CA LYS A 154 -9.27 16.57 -5.61
C LYS A 154 -8.69 15.16 -5.45
N LEU A 155 -9.55 14.14 -5.47
CA LEU A 155 -9.11 12.75 -5.33
C LEU A 155 -8.35 12.27 -6.57
N GLY A 156 -8.72 12.72 -7.76
CA GLY A 156 -7.97 12.49 -8.99
C GLY A 156 -6.55 13.08 -8.95
N ILE A 157 -6.40 14.30 -8.44
CA ILE A 157 -5.07 14.89 -8.21
C ILE A 157 -4.27 14.10 -7.17
N LEU A 158 -4.90 13.64 -6.09
CA LEU A 158 -4.24 12.77 -5.10
C LEU A 158 -3.78 11.44 -5.73
N PHE A 159 -4.60 10.84 -6.59
CA PHE A 159 -4.25 9.63 -7.33
C PHE A 159 -3.04 9.86 -8.25
N VAL A 160 -3.00 10.98 -8.97
CA VAL A 160 -1.84 11.35 -9.80
C VAL A 160 -0.59 11.55 -8.94
N ALA A 161 -0.69 12.25 -7.81
CA ALA A 161 0.43 12.43 -6.88
C ALA A 161 0.95 11.07 -6.34
N GLY A 162 0.06 10.18 -5.94
CA GLY A 162 0.42 8.82 -5.52
C GLY A 162 1.07 7.99 -6.63
N SER A 163 0.59 8.13 -7.87
CA SER A 163 1.15 7.45 -9.03
C SER A 163 2.55 7.97 -9.38
N VAL A 164 2.77 9.28 -9.29
CA VAL A 164 4.11 9.89 -9.46
C VAL A 164 5.05 9.44 -8.34
N TYR A 165 4.59 9.35 -7.10
CA TYR A 165 5.39 8.79 -6.01
C TYR A 165 5.82 7.35 -6.29
N LEU A 166 4.90 6.51 -6.74
CA LEU A 166 5.21 5.13 -7.15
C LEU A 166 6.17 5.09 -8.35
N GLN A 167 6.02 5.99 -9.32
CA GLN A 167 6.94 6.13 -10.45
C GLN A 167 8.37 6.48 -10.00
N ILE A 168 8.51 7.35 -9.00
CA ILE A 168 9.81 7.70 -8.40
C ILE A 168 10.43 6.46 -7.73
N LEU A 169 9.66 5.72 -6.93
CA LEU A 169 10.14 4.48 -6.31
C LEU A 169 10.55 3.43 -7.34
N LEU A 170 9.75 3.26 -8.40
CA LEU A 170 10.06 2.35 -9.49
C LEU A 170 11.35 2.77 -10.23
N GLY A 171 11.54 4.07 -10.46
CA GLY A 171 12.78 4.61 -11.04
C GLY A 171 14.00 4.42 -10.14
N ALA A 172 13.84 4.62 -8.84
CA ALA A 172 14.89 4.39 -7.85
C ALA A 172 15.30 2.91 -7.79
N PHE A 173 14.31 2.02 -7.72
CA PHE A 173 14.54 0.57 -7.73
C PHE A 173 15.21 0.11 -9.02
N MET A 174 14.74 0.61 -10.18
CA MET A 174 15.36 0.39 -11.49
C MET A 174 16.82 0.85 -11.49
N ARG A 175 17.12 2.03 -10.93
CA ARG A 175 18.50 2.54 -10.87
C ARG A 175 19.40 1.68 -9.97
N HIS A 176 18.97 1.41 -8.75
CA HIS A 176 19.76 0.68 -7.75
C HIS A 176 19.87 -0.83 -7.98
N SER A 177 19.05 -1.40 -8.86
CA SER A 177 19.17 -2.79 -9.32
C SER A 177 20.08 -2.94 -10.53
N GLY A 178 20.60 -1.84 -11.09
CA GLY A 178 21.39 -1.84 -12.33
C GLY A 178 20.56 -1.89 -13.62
N ALA A 179 19.22 -1.82 -13.53
CA ALA A 179 18.32 -1.84 -14.69
C ALA A 179 18.31 -0.53 -15.50
N GLY A 180 18.82 0.57 -14.96
CA GLY A 180 18.72 1.89 -15.62
C GLY A 180 19.37 1.98 -17.01
N ALA A 181 20.33 1.10 -17.33
CA ALA A 181 21.07 1.13 -18.60
C ALA A 181 20.74 -0.07 -19.52
N THR A 182 19.77 -0.91 -19.18
CA THR A 182 19.59 -2.20 -19.88
C THR A 182 18.83 -2.13 -21.20
N CYS A 183 18.02 -1.08 -21.42
CA CYS A 183 17.26 -0.90 -22.65
C CYS A 183 17.56 0.45 -23.30
N GLY A 184 17.83 0.42 -24.60
CA GLY A 184 17.85 1.61 -25.45
C GLY A 184 19.05 2.55 -25.30
N LEU A 185 20.19 2.08 -24.80
CA LEU A 185 21.43 2.88 -24.80
C LEU A 185 21.79 3.36 -26.22
N GLY A 186 22.07 4.66 -26.35
CA GLY A 186 22.32 5.31 -27.63
C GLY A 186 21.05 5.72 -28.39
N THR A 187 21.22 6.30 -29.58
CA THR A 187 20.14 6.94 -30.34
C THR A 187 19.25 5.97 -31.14
N ASN A 188 19.78 4.79 -31.48
CA ASN A 188 19.13 3.88 -32.45
C ASN A 188 17.95 3.08 -31.86
N TYR A 189 17.86 2.93 -30.53
CA TYR A 189 16.81 2.14 -29.87
C TYR A 189 16.26 2.80 -28.61
N MET A 190 16.16 4.14 -28.56
CA MET A 190 15.79 4.88 -27.34
C MET A 190 14.49 4.39 -26.68
N LEU A 191 13.51 3.90 -27.45
CA LEU A 191 12.20 3.48 -26.92
C LEU A 191 12.05 1.97 -26.66
N LYS A 192 12.81 1.13 -27.38
CA LYS A 192 12.70 -0.34 -27.32
C LYS A 192 13.86 -0.96 -26.57
N CYS A 193 13.72 -2.23 -26.20
CA CYS A 193 14.83 -3.02 -25.69
C CYS A 193 15.37 -3.95 -26.78
N LEU A 194 16.69 -4.14 -26.83
CA LEU A 194 17.31 -5.10 -27.73
C LEU A 194 17.30 -6.50 -27.08
N GLN A 195 16.91 -7.50 -27.86
CA GLN A 195 16.97 -8.91 -27.49
C GLN A 195 17.53 -9.71 -28.67
N GLY A 196 18.80 -10.10 -28.57
CA GLY A 196 19.56 -10.66 -29.69
C GLY A 196 19.69 -9.62 -30.82
N SER A 197 19.29 -9.98 -32.03
CA SER A 197 19.25 -9.09 -33.20
C SER A 197 17.93 -8.32 -33.35
N THR A 198 16.94 -8.55 -32.49
CA THR A 198 15.60 -7.97 -32.61
C THR A 198 15.33 -6.90 -31.55
N SER A 199 14.44 -5.95 -31.86
CA SER A 199 13.96 -4.97 -30.89
C SER A 199 12.56 -5.34 -30.40
N THR A 200 12.34 -5.32 -29.09
CA THR A 200 11.08 -5.69 -28.45
C THR A 200 10.63 -4.64 -27.44
N TRP A 201 9.31 -4.52 -27.27
CA TRP A 201 8.70 -3.69 -26.22
C TRP A 201 8.65 -4.41 -24.86
N TRP A 202 8.75 -5.74 -24.86
CA TRP A 202 8.71 -6.55 -23.65
C TRP A 202 9.77 -7.65 -23.72
N PRO A 203 11.00 -7.38 -23.25
CA PRO A 203 12.09 -8.34 -23.28
C PRO A 203 11.85 -9.50 -22.29
N SER A 204 12.46 -10.66 -22.55
CA SER A 204 12.37 -11.82 -21.64
C SER A 204 13.14 -11.61 -20.33
N LEU A 205 14.20 -10.80 -20.35
CA LEU A 205 15.07 -10.59 -19.21
C LEU A 205 14.41 -9.71 -18.13
N PRO A 206 14.32 -10.15 -16.85
CA PRO A 206 13.61 -9.41 -15.80
C PRO A 206 14.14 -7.99 -15.56
N ILE A 207 15.46 -7.79 -15.60
CA ILE A 207 16.07 -6.46 -15.39
C ILE A 207 15.69 -5.49 -16.52
N ALA A 208 15.45 -6.00 -17.72
CA ALA A 208 14.99 -5.23 -18.87
C ALA A 208 13.48 -4.97 -18.82
N GLN A 209 12.70 -5.93 -18.31
CA GLN A 209 11.27 -5.74 -17.99
C GLN A 209 11.08 -4.65 -16.94
N LEU A 210 11.97 -4.54 -15.96
CA LEU A 210 11.93 -3.47 -14.95
C LEU A 210 12.11 -2.08 -15.57
N HIS A 211 13.07 -1.95 -16.48
CA HIS A 211 13.25 -0.73 -17.24
C HIS A 211 12.01 -0.40 -18.08
N MET A 212 11.49 -1.37 -18.86
CA MET A 212 10.30 -1.14 -19.68
C MET A 212 9.04 -0.84 -18.83
N SER A 213 8.91 -1.45 -17.66
CA SER A 213 7.82 -1.18 -16.71
C SER A 213 7.85 0.26 -16.22
N HIS A 214 9.03 0.79 -15.89
CA HIS A 214 9.19 2.20 -15.54
C HIS A 214 8.69 3.12 -16.66
N ARG A 215 9.03 2.82 -17.93
CA ARG A 215 8.59 3.62 -19.09
C ARG A 215 7.09 3.53 -19.34
N ILE A 216 6.54 2.32 -19.37
CA ILE A 216 5.10 2.09 -19.61
C ILE A 216 4.27 2.74 -18.50
N PHE A 217 4.69 2.59 -17.24
CA PHE A 217 4.01 3.22 -16.12
C PHE A 217 4.09 4.75 -16.22
N ALA A 218 5.23 5.33 -16.63
CA ALA A 218 5.34 6.78 -16.86
C ALA A 218 4.31 7.30 -17.87
N VAL A 219 4.08 6.57 -18.96
CA VAL A 219 3.07 6.92 -19.99
C VAL A 219 1.66 6.88 -19.40
N ILE A 220 1.33 5.84 -18.61
CA ILE A 220 0.04 5.74 -17.92
C ILE A 220 -0.16 6.91 -16.97
N VAL A 221 0.86 7.23 -16.15
CA VAL A 221 0.83 8.38 -15.23
C VAL A 221 0.65 9.69 -15.99
N PHE A 222 1.32 9.87 -17.13
CA PHE A 222 1.18 11.04 -17.98
C PHE A 222 -0.26 11.27 -18.43
N PHE A 223 -0.93 10.24 -18.97
CA PHE A 223 -2.32 10.38 -19.42
C PHE A 223 -3.27 10.72 -18.28
N PHE A 224 -3.14 10.08 -17.12
CA PHE A 224 -3.94 10.43 -15.94
C PHE A 224 -3.66 11.85 -15.44
N ALA A 225 -2.39 12.26 -15.42
CA ALA A 225 -2.00 13.60 -15.00
C ALA A 225 -2.62 14.67 -15.92
N VAL A 226 -2.46 14.52 -17.24
CA VAL A 226 -3.04 15.42 -18.24
C VAL A 226 -4.56 15.48 -18.12
N TYR A 227 -5.23 14.33 -17.95
CA TYR A 227 -6.68 14.28 -17.79
C TYR A 227 -7.17 15.06 -16.56
N PHE A 228 -6.64 14.76 -15.37
CA PHE A 228 -7.11 15.41 -14.14
C PHE A 228 -6.66 16.86 -14.01
N LEU A 229 -5.42 17.19 -14.37
CA LEU A 229 -4.92 18.57 -14.36
C LEU A 229 -5.65 19.41 -15.41
N GLY A 230 -5.86 18.88 -16.63
CA GLY A 230 -6.63 19.55 -17.68
C GLY A 230 -8.09 19.81 -17.28
N LYS A 231 -8.74 18.84 -16.63
CA LYS A 231 -10.08 19.02 -16.05
C LYS A 231 -10.07 20.14 -14.99
N SER A 232 -9.01 20.21 -14.18
CA SER A 232 -8.83 21.26 -13.18
C SER A 232 -8.65 22.64 -13.79
N VAL A 233 -7.80 22.77 -14.80
CA VAL A 233 -7.59 24.00 -15.57
C VAL A 233 -8.91 24.47 -16.17
N LYS A 234 -9.66 23.58 -16.84
CA LYS A 234 -10.96 23.91 -17.43
C LYS A 234 -11.96 24.40 -16.38
N TYR A 235 -11.99 23.78 -15.21
CA TYR A 235 -12.87 24.16 -14.12
C TYR A 235 -12.55 25.58 -13.59
N PHE A 236 -11.27 25.89 -13.38
CA PHE A 236 -10.85 27.16 -12.80
C PHE A 236 -10.55 28.28 -13.80
N TRP A 237 -10.59 28.01 -15.11
CA TRP A 237 -10.15 28.91 -16.20
C TRP A 237 -10.60 30.37 -16.03
N LYS A 238 -11.91 30.58 -15.78
CA LYS A 238 -12.51 31.93 -15.68
C LYS A 238 -12.55 32.49 -14.26
N SER A 239 -12.19 31.71 -13.25
CA SER A 239 -12.45 32.07 -11.85
C SER A 239 -11.18 32.41 -11.09
N HIS A 240 -10.17 31.53 -11.11
CA HIS A 240 -9.02 31.65 -10.23
C HIS A 240 -7.70 31.38 -10.96
N LYS A 241 -6.98 32.46 -11.31
CA LYS A 241 -5.68 32.38 -12.02
C LYS A 241 -4.69 31.41 -11.35
N ARG A 242 -4.58 31.41 -10.02
CA ARG A 242 -3.67 30.51 -9.29
C ARG A 242 -3.99 29.03 -9.51
N PHE A 243 -5.28 28.66 -9.53
CA PHE A 243 -5.72 27.28 -9.74
C PHE A 243 -5.64 26.84 -11.21
N VAL A 244 -5.29 27.76 -12.12
CA VAL A 244 -5.00 27.51 -13.54
C VAL A 244 -3.49 27.42 -13.78
N VAL A 245 -2.73 28.40 -13.29
CA VAL A 245 -1.27 28.49 -13.52
C VAL A 245 -0.54 27.29 -12.91
N LEU A 246 -0.87 26.90 -11.68
CA LEU A 246 -0.15 25.82 -11.01
C LEU A 246 -0.31 24.46 -11.73
N PRO A 247 -1.51 24.01 -12.14
CA PRO A 247 -1.65 22.83 -12.99
C PRO A 247 -0.92 22.91 -14.33
N LEU A 248 -0.90 24.07 -15.01
CA LEU A 248 -0.17 24.23 -16.26
C LEU A 248 1.33 24.07 -16.07
N LEU A 249 1.89 24.63 -14.97
CA LEU A 249 3.29 24.42 -14.60
C LEU A 249 3.58 22.94 -14.31
N ILE A 250 2.65 22.23 -13.65
CA ILE A 250 2.80 20.79 -13.40
C ILE A 250 2.80 20.01 -14.72
N ILE A 251 1.90 20.31 -15.65
CA ILE A 251 1.87 19.67 -16.98
C ILE A 251 3.20 19.90 -17.72
N ALA A 252 3.70 21.14 -17.71
CA ALA A 252 4.99 21.47 -18.32
C ALA A 252 6.16 20.72 -17.66
N ALA A 253 6.17 20.60 -16.33
CA ALA A 253 7.18 19.85 -15.60
C ALA A 253 7.14 18.35 -15.91
N ILE A 254 5.95 17.76 -16.07
CA ILE A 254 5.79 16.36 -16.46
C ILE A 254 6.28 16.12 -17.89
N LEU A 255 6.01 17.04 -18.83
CA LEU A 255 6.56 16.99 -20.18
C LEU A 255 8.10 17.07 -20.16
N GLY A 256 8.64 17.98 -19.36
CA GLY A 256 10.08 18.07 -19.10
C GLY A 256 10.65 16.76 -18.55
N GLN A 257 9.88 16.02 -17.74
CA GLN A 257 10.34 14.73 -17.23
C GLN A 257 10.47 13.63 -18.27
N ILE A 258 9.55 13.58 -19.23
CA ILE A 258 9.64 12.63 -20.35
C ILE A 258 10.88 12.95 -21.19
N ILE A 259 11.13 14.24 -21.47
CA ILE A 259 12.31 14.70 -22.23
C ILE A 259 13.59 14.33 -21.48
N LEU A 260 13.69 14.66 -20.18
CA LEU A 260 14.87 14.31 -19.37
C LEU A 260 15.08 12.80 -19.29
N GLY A 261 14.02 12.01 -19.17
CA GLY A 261 14.13 10.55 -19.19
C GLY A 261 14.73 10.02 -20.50
N LEU A 262 14.28 10.55 -21.64
CA LEU A 262 14.83 10.22 -22.96
C LEU A 262 16.29 10.67 -23.08
N LEU A 263 16.62 11.88 -22.62
CA LEU A 263 18.00 12.40 -22.64
C LEU A 263 18.93 11.58 -21.74
N THR A 264 18.47 11.15 -20.57
CA THR A 264 19.22 10.26 -19.68
C THR A 264 19.65 8.99 -20.40
N ILE A 265 18.77 8.39 -21.19
CA ILE A 265 19.09 7.18 -21.97
C ILE A 265 19.97 7.51 -23.19
N GLY A 266 19.58 8.53 -23.98
CA GLY A 266 20.28 8.92 -25.21
C GLY A 266 21.70 9.44 -24.98
N LEU A 267 21.96 10.03 -23.81
CA LEU A 267 23.28 10.51 -23.38
C LEU A 267 23.96 9.53 -22.41
N ASN A 268 23.70 8.22 -22.56
CA ASN A 268 24.36 7.13 -21.85
C ASN A 268 24.46 7.33 -20.32
N MET A 269 23.33 7.68 -19.70
CA MET A 269 23.20 7.90 -18.26
C MET A 269 24.14 8.99 -17.71
N SER A 270 24.48 10.00 -18.52
CA SER A 270 25.32 11.12 -18.06
C SER A 270 24.76 11.79 -16.80
N ILE A 271 25.68 12.31 -15.98
CA ILE A 271 25.39 12.79 -14.62
C ILE A 271 24.32 13.88 -14.63
N VAL A 272 24.42 14.83 -15.57
CA VAL A 272 23.53 16.01 -15.64
C VAL A 272 22.08 15.63 -15.91
N PRO A 273 21.69 14.99 -17.04
CA PRO A 273 20.29 14.64 -17.28
C PRO A 273 19.74 13.67 -16.25
N THR A 274 20.55 12.72 -15.76
CA THR A 274 20.11 11.76 -14.73
C THR A 274 19.80 12.45 -13.40
N THR A 275 20.63 13.40 -12.97
CA THR A 275 20.40 14.17 -11.74
C THR A 275 19.24 15.15 -11.92
N ALA A 276 19.16 15.82 -13.08
CA ALA A 276 18.04 16.71 -13.41
C ALA A 276 16.71 15.95 -13.45
N HIS A 277 16.70 14.71 -13.93
CA HIS A 277 15.51 13.85 -13.95
C HIS A 277 15.01 13.58 -12.53
N LEU A 278 15.89 13.27 -11.56
CA LEU A 278 15.49 13.12 -10.16
C LEU A 278 14.97 14.44 -9.56
N ALA A 279 15.67 15.55 -9.81
CA ALA A 279 15.31 16.86 -9.29
C ALA A 279 13.91 17.30 -9.78
N LEU A 280 13.64 17.15 -11.08
CA LEU A 280 12.36 17.51 -11.67
C LEU A 280 11.25 16.56 -11.22
N ALA A 281 11.53 15.29 -10.97
CA ALA A 281 10.56 14.37 -10.36
C ALA A 281 10.10 14.85 -8.97
N ALA A 282 11.05 15.26 -8.11
CA ALA A 282 10.75 15.80 -6.79
C ALA A 282 9.93 17.11 -6.88
N ILE A 283 10.25 17.99 -7.82
CA ILE A 283 9.46 19.20 -8.11
C ILE A 283 8.05 18.83 -8.55
N CYS A 284 7.89 17.92 -9.52
CA CYS A 284 6.59 17.49 -10.03
C CYS A 284 5.68 17.01 -8.89
N LEU A 285 6.19 16.11 -8.05
CA LEU A 285 5.44 15.59 -6.91
C LEU A 285 5.16 16.67 -5.86
N GLY A 286 6.13 17.53 -5.56
CA GLY A 286 5.97 18.63 -4.62
C GLY A 286 4.90 19.63 -5.06
N LEU A 287 4.86 19.99 -6.34
CA LEU A 287 3.85 20.86 -6.93
C LEU A 287 2.46 20.19 -6.94
N LEU A 288 2.38 18.91 -7.32
CA LEU A 288 1.13 18.11 -7.24
C LEU A 288 0.59 18.06 -5.81
N TRP A 289 1.45 17.77 -4.84
CA TRP A 289 1.09 17.73 -3.44
C TRP A 289 0.62 19.11 -2.93
N LYS A 290 1.34 20.18 -3.26
CA LYS A 290 0.93 21.55 -2.93
C LYS A 290 -0.41 21.92 -3.58
N TYR A 291 -0.66 21.46 -4.80
CA TYR A 291 -1.92 21.68 -5.49
C TYR A 291 -3.08 20.93 -4.82
N TYR A 292 -2.88 19.65 -4.50
CA TYR A 292 -3.84 18.86 -3.73
C TYR A 292 -4.19 19.51 -2.39
N LEU A 293 -3.19 19.98 -1.63
CA LEU A 293 -3.44 20.68 -0.36
C LEU A 293 -4.25 21.96 -0.57
N SER A 294 -3.95 22.72 -1.62
CA SER A 294 -4.73 23.91 -1.98
C SER A 294 -6.19 23.58 -2.30
N LEU A 295 -6.44 22.49 -3.05
CA LEU A 295 -7.80 22.01 -3.34
C LEU A 295 -8.52 21.49 -2.09
N LYS A 296 -7.80 20.82 -1.18
CA LYS A 296 -8.36 20.34 0.08
C LYS A 296 -8.78 21.51 0.98
N THR A 297 -7.93 22.51 1.13
CA THR A 297 -8.23 23.73 1.90
C THR A 297 -9.44 24.47 1.31
N LEU A 298 -9.50 24.54 -0.03
CA LEU A 298 -10.64 25.10 -0.74
C LEU A 298 -11.95 24.39 -0.41
N GLU A 299 -11.96 23.06 -0.51
CA GLU A 299 -13.15 22.27 -0.22
C GLU A 299 -13.59 22.38 1.25
N SER A 300 -12.65 22.38 2.19
CA SER A 300 -12.99 22.61 3.61
C SER A 300 -13.54 24.01 3.89
N SER A 301 -13.25 24.99 3.03
CA SER A 301 -13.86 26.32 3.12
C SER A 301 -15.26 26.39 2.53
N LEU A 302 -15.61 25.43 1.65
CA LEU A 302 -16.90 25.39 0.96
C LEU A 302 -17.94 24.52 1.68
N PHE A 303 -17.50 23.49 2.39
CA PHE A 303 -18.39 22.53 3.04
C PHE A 303 -17.99 22.27 4.48
N GLU A 304 -18.97 22.37 5.40
CA GLU A 304 -18.81 21.97 6.80
C GLU A 304 -18.55 20.46 6.94
N ILE A 305 -19.23 19.66 6.12
CA ILE A 305 -19.05 18.21 6.04
C ILE A 305 -18.36 17.88 4.71
N GLN A 306 -17.23 17.18 4.77
CA GLN A 306 -16.49 16.78 3.57
C GLN A 306 -17.37 15.94 2.63
N PRO A 307 -17.52 16.33 1.36
CA PRO A 307 -18.37 15.61 0.43
C PRO A 307 -17.79 14.23 0.11
N ILE A 308 -18.67 13.21 0.10
CA ILE A 308 -18.29 11.85 -0.27
C ILE A 308 -18.13 11.76 -1.79
N THR A 309 -16.96 11.34 -2.25
CA THR A 309 -16.65 11.21 -3.68
C THR A 309 -17.25 9.95 -4.29
N LYS A 310 -17.51 10.00 -5.60
CA LYS A 310 -17.96 8.82 -6.35
C LYS A 310 -16.86 7.77 -6.41
N LEU A 311 -15.61 8.19 -6.54
CA LEU A 311 -14.46 7.28 -6.51
C LEU A 311 -14.27 6.64 -5.12
N SER A 312 -14.44 7.39 -4.02
CA SER A 312 -14.45 6.78 -2.68
C SER A 312 -15.57 5.75 -2.54
N SER A 313 -16.73 6.01 -3.14
CA SER A 313 -17.84 5.06 -3.16
C SER A 313 -17.50 3.78 -3.91
N TYR A 314 -16.82 3.83 -5.06
CA TYR A 314 -16.33 2.63 -5.76
C TYR A 314 -15.24 1.89 -4.96
N LEU A 315 -14.28 2.61 -4.38
CA LEU A 315 -13.24 2.00 -3.54
C LEU A 315 -13.83 1.30 -2.31
N ASN A 316 -14.91 1.84 -1.73
CA ASN A 316 -15.59 1.19 -0.62
C ASN A 316 -16.27 -0.12 -1.02
N LEU A 317 -16.70 -0.28 -2.29
CA LEU A 317 -17.26 -1.54 -2.79
C LEU A 317 -16.21 -2.68 -2.82
N THR A 318 -14.94 -2.36 -2.98
CA THR A 318 -13.86 -3.37 -3.02
C THR A 318 -13.43 -3.84 -1.63
N LYS A 319 -14.05 -3.33 -0.56
CA LYS A 319 -13.77 -3.67 0.85
C LYS A 319 -12.25 -3.66 1.15
N PRO A 320 -11.57 -2.50 1.05
CA PRO A 320 -10.11 -2.42 1.02
C PRO A 320 -9.41 -3.07 2.22
N ARG A 321 -10.03 -3.01 3.41
CA ARG A 321 -9.49 -3.69 4.61
C ARG A 321 -9.49 -5.21 4.49
N LEU A 322 -10.56 -5.78 3.93
CA LEU A 322 -10.66 -7.23 3.70
C LEU A 322 -9.71 -7.64 2.58
N SER A 323 -9.71 -6.89 1.48
CA SER A 323 -8.82 -7.15 0.34
C SER A 323 -7.34 -7.05 0.73
N ALA A 324 -6.96 -6.15 1.65
CA ALA A 324 -5.59 -6.06 2.15
C ALA A 324 -5.13 -7.34 2.89
N LEU A 325 -6.00 -7.94 3.71
CA LEU A 325 -5.68 -9.21 4.38
C LEU A 325 -5.47 -10.35 3.37
N VAL A 326 -6.30 -10.39 2.32
CA VAL A 326 -6.14 -11.36 1.22
C VAL A 326 -4.79 -11.16 0.51
N VAL A 327 -4.41 -9.92 0.23
CA VAL A 327 -3.11 -9.63 -0.39
C VAL A 327 -1.95 -10.12 0.49
N VAL A 328 -1.99 -9.83 1.79
CA VAL A 328 -0.95 -10.28 2.73
C VAL A 328 -0.86 -11.80 2.79
N THR A 329 -1.99 -12.50 2.89
CA THR A 329 -1.99 -13.97 2.95
C THR A 329 -1.55 -14.62 1.64
N ALA A 330 -1.91 -14.05 0.48
CA ALA A 330 -1.38 -14.47 -0.81
C ALA A 330 0.15 -14.25 -0.92
N LEU A 331 0.67 -13.12 -0.42
CA LEU A 331 2.11 -12.87 -0.35
C LEU A 331 2.83 -13.88 0.55
N VAL A 332 2.26 -14.20 1.71
CA VAL A 332 2.79 -15.28 2.57
C VAL A 332 2.86 -16.59 1.80
N GLY A 333 1.84 -16.91 1.01
CA GLY A 333 1.83 -18.08 0.12
C GLY A 333 2.96 -18.03 -0.92
N ILE A 334 3.15 -16.91 -1.61
CA ILE A 334 4.24 -16.73 -2.60
C ILE A 334 5.62 -16.94 -1.94
N ILE A 335 5.86 -16.32 -0.78
CA ILE A 335 7.15 -16.38 -0.09
C ILE A 335 7.40 -17.78 0.49
N SER A 336 6.34 -18.46 0.93
CA SER A 336 6.43 -19.78 1.56
C SER A 336 6.49 -20.92 0.55
N ALA A 337 6.15 -20.67 -0.72
CA ALA A 337 6.11 -21.70 -1.75
C ALA A 337 7.48 -22.34 -2.00
N PRO A 338 7.53 -23.64 -2.31
CA PRO A 338 8.74 -24.27 -2.82
C PRO A 338 9.01 -23.79 -4.26
N GLY A 339 10.22 -23.33 -4.53
CA GLY A 339 10.64 -22.84 -5.85
C GLY A 339 10.69 -21.31 -5.95
N GLU A 340 10.97 -20.83 -7.16
CA GLU A 340 11.17 -19.41 -7.42
C GLU A 340 10.15 -18.87 -8.43
N ILE A 341 9.75 -17.62 -8.23
CA ILE A 341 8.90 -16.88 -9.15
C ILE A 341 9.60 -15.57 -9.53
N TYR A 342 9.62 -15.27 -10.82
CA TYR A 342 10.14 -13.99 -11.28
C TYR A 342 9.30 -12.83 -10.75
N PHE A 343 9.97 -11.74 -10.37
CA PHE A 343 9.35 -10.57 -9.74
C PHE A 343 8.08 -10.07 -10.46
N PHE A 344 8.11 -9.93 -11.79
CA PHE A 344 6.94 -9.45 -12.55
C PHE A 344 5.78 -10.43 -12.57
N LYS A 345 6.07 -11.74 -12.57
CA LYS A 345 5.03 -12.77 -12.49
C LYS A 345 4.40 -12.78 -11.09
N ALA A 346 5.21 -12.61 -10.03
CA ALA A 346 4.73 -12.48 -8.66
C ALA A 346 3.90 -11.21 -8.45
N LEU A 347 4.38 -10.07 -8.94
CA LEU A 347 3.64 -8.80 -8.93
C LEU A 347 2.31 -8.93 -9.69
N GLY A 348 2.35 -9.54 -10.87
CA GLY A 348 1.18 -9.87 -11.66
C GLY A 348 0.17 -10.71 -10.89
N ALA A 349 0.62 -11.81 -10.27
CA ALA A 349 -0.22 -12.68 -9.47
C ALA A 349 -0.93 -11.88 -8.35
N VAL A 350 -0.18 -11.09 -7.59
CA VAL A 350 -0.76 -10.25 -6.51
C VAL A 350 -1.79 -9.27 -7.05
N VAL A 351 -1.50 -8.56 -8.15
CA VAL A 351 -2.42 -7.58 -8.76
C VAL A 351 -3.70 -8.27 -9.23
N TRP A 352 -3.60 -9.35 -9.99
CA TRP A 352 -4.77 -10.03 -10.55
C TRP A 352 -5.60 -10.75 -9.49
N ILE A 353 -4.98 -11.33 -8.47
CA ILE A 353 -5.68 -11.87 -7.28
C ILE A 353 -6.45 -10.74 -6.58
N THR A 354 -5.80 -9.59 -6.36
CA THR A 354 -6.42 -8.43 -5.69
C THR A 354 -7.64 -7.93 -6.45
N LEU A 355 -7.52 -7.78 -7.78
CA LEU A 355 -8.63 -7.32 -8.63
C LEU A 355 -9.78 -8.34 -8.65
N THR A 356 -9.48 -9.64 -8.62
CA THR A 356 -10.49 -10.70 -8.52
C THR A 356 -11.28 -10.57 -7.21
N VAL A 357 -10.59 -10.38 -6.09
CA VAL A 357 -11.24 -10.19 -4.78
C VAL A 357 -12.02 -8.88 -4.71
N ALA A 358 -11.48 -7.80 -5.28
CA ALA A 358 -12.17 -6.52 -5.38
C ALA A 358 -13.47 -6.63 -6.17
N GLY A 359 -13.44 -7.33 -7.32
CA GLY A 359 -14.63 -7.60 -8.15
C GLY A 359 -15.67 -8.43 -7.41
N ALA A 360 -15.24 -9.52 -6.77
CA ALA A 360 -16.12 -10.37 -5.96
C ALA A 360 -16.72 -9.60 -4.75
N CYS A 361 -15.95 -8.75 -4.08
CA CYS A 361 -16.46 -7.90 -3.01
C CYS A 361 -17.51 -6.89 -3.51
N ALA A 362 -17.28 -6.27 -4.67
CA ALA A 362 -18.20 -5.31 -5.26
C ALA A 362 -19.53 -5.98 -5.65
N LEU A 363 -19.47 -7.17 -6.26
CA LEU A 363 -20.66 -7.95 -6.59
C LEU A 363 -21.38 -8.48 -5.36
N ASN A 364 -20.66 -8.88 -4.31
CA ASN A 364 -21.27 -9.22 -3.03
C ASN A 364 -22.03 -8.03 -2.43
N CYS A 365 -21.48 -6.81 -2.46
CA CYS A 365 -22.20 -5.60 -2.03
C CYS A 365 -23.46 -5.36 -2.88
N TYR A 366 -23.40 -5.65 -4.18
CA TYR A 366 -24.56 -5.55 -5.07
C TYR A 366 -25.66 -6.57 -4.69
N ILE A 367 -25.30 -7.82 -4.42
CA ILE A 367 -26.24 -8.88 -4.02
C ILE A 367 -26.87 -8.55 -2.66
N GLU A 368 -26.07 -8.13 -1.68
CA GLU A 368 -26.51 -7.90 -0.30
C GLU A 368 -27.13 -6.52 -0.05
N ARG A 369 -27.27 -5.66 -1.06
CA ARG A 369 -27.70 -4.24 -0.91
C ARG A 369 -28.97 -4.04 -0.06
N ASN A 370 -29.95 -4.95 -0.16
CA ASN A 370 -31.21 -4.86 0.59
C ASN A 370 -31.07 -5.39 2.02
N ILE A 371 -30.15 -6.31 2.25
CA ILE A 371 -29.83 -6.89 3.55
C ILE A 371 -29.01 -5.88 4.36
N ASP A 372 -28.03 -5.25 3.70
CA ASP A 372 -27.15 -4.26 4.30
C ASP A 372 -27.90 -3.01 4.80
N LEU A 373 -29.10 -2.71 4.26
CA LEU A 373 -29.99 -1.64 4.73
C LEU A 373 -30.52 -1.87 6.15
N LYS A 374 -30.59 -3.14 6.59
CA LYS A 374 -31.21 -3.53 7.87
C LYS A 374 -30.22 -3.61 9.04
N MET A 375 -28.91 -3.47 8.78
CA MET A 375 -27.88 -3.57 9.80
C MET A 375 -27.24 -2.20 10.06
N LYS A 376 -27.10 -1.82 11.34
CA LYS A 376 -26.53 -0.52 11.75
C LYS A 376 -25.13 -0.31 11.20
N ARG A 377 -24.33 -1.39 11.12
CA ARG A 377 -22.94 -1.33 10.65
C ARG A 377 -22.81 -1.08 9.14
N THR A 378 -23.82 -1.43 8.34
CA THR A 378 -23.69 -1.48 6.87
C THR A 378 -24.66 -0.58 6.13
N MET A 379 -25.65 -0.01 6.81
CA MET A 379 -26.61 0.92 6.20
C MET A 379 -25.94 2.16 5.58
N ASP A 380 -24.75 2.54 6.04
CA ASP A 380 -23.95 3.65 5.48
C ASP A 380 -23.05 3.25 4.29
N ARG A 381 -23.12 2.01 3.81
CA ARG A 381 -22.36 1.58 2.62
C ARG A 381 -22.87 2.26 1.35
N PRO A 382 -22.06 2.32 0.27
CA PRO A 382 -22.40 3.08 -0.93
C PRO A 382 -23.74 2.74 -1.60
N LEU A 383 -24.15 1.47 -1.61
CA LEU A 383 -25.42 1.04 -2.21
C LEU A 383 -26.62 1.24 -1.28
N PRO A 384 -26.61 0.76 -0.02
CA PRO A 384 -27.68 1.04 0.94
C PRO A 384 -27.95 2.54 1.13
N ALA A 385 -26.91 3.35 1.26
CA ALA A 385 -27.04 4.80 1.43
C ALA A 385 -27.40 5.57 0.14
N GLY A 386 -27.66 4.88 -0.97
CA GLY A 386 -28.05 5.51 -2.25
C GLY A 386 -26.96 6.31 -2.96
N ARG A 387 -25.69 6.23 -2.53
CA ARG A 387 -24.56 7.00 -3.10
C ARG A 387 -24.13 6.52 -4.49
N LEU A 388 -24.43 5.27 -4.84
CA LEU A 388 -24.21 4.69 -6.17
C LEU A 388 -25.45 3.94 -6.66
N LYS A 389 -25.70 3.96 -7.97
CA LYS A 389 -26.76 3.15 -8.57
C LYS A 389 -26.34 1.68 -8.58
N SER A 390 -27.26 0.75 -8.33
CA SER A 390 -26.95 -0.70 -8.29
C SER A 390 -26.35 -1.21 -9.61
N LYS A 391 -26.81 -0.68 -10.77
CA LYS A 391 -26.24 -1.02 -12.09
C LYS A 391 -24.77 -0.61 -12.21
N GLN A 392 -24.34 0.49 -11.58
CA GLN A 392 -22.94 0.93 -11.60
C GLN A 392 -22.05 -0.05 -10.82
N ALA A 393 -22.50 -0.51 -9.65
CA ALA A 393 -21.76 -1.50 -8.86
C ALA A 393 -21.69 -2.87 -9.56
N LEU A 394 -22.77 -3.30 -10.21
CA LEU A 394 -22.80 -4.54 -10.99
C LEU A 394 -21.77 -4.51 -12.13
N ILE A 395 -21.82 -3.47 -12.97
CA ILE A 395 -20.88 -3.31 -14.10
C ILE A 395 -19.44 -3.25 -13.58
N PHE A 396 -19.19 -2.45 -12.53
CA PHE A 396 -17.86 -2.33 -11.94
C PHE A 396 -17.30 -3.68 -11.47
N GLY A 397 -18.08 -4.45 -10.71
CA GLY A 397 -17.66 -5.77 -10.23
C GLY A 397 -17.42 -6.78 -11.36
N LEU A 398 -18.29 -6.80 -12.38
CA LEU A 398 -18.13 -7.68 -13.55
C LEU A 398 -16.89 -7.34 -14.38
N VAL A 399 -16.64 -6.06 -14.62
CA VAL A 399 -15.45 -5.60 -15.36
C VAL A 399 -14.17 -5.98 -14.63
N LEU A 400 -14.14 -5.85 -13.30
CA LEU A 400 -12.98 -6.27 -12.50
C LEU A 400 -12.69 -7.77 -12.65
N LEU A 401 -13.71 -8.63 -12.53
CA LEU A 401 -13.55 -10.08 -12.71
C LEU A 401 -13.15 -10.45 -14.15
N LEU A 402 -13.76 -9.80 -15.14
CA LEU A 402 -13.48 -10.05 -16.56
C LEU A 402 -12.04 -9.70 -16.93
N ILE A 403 -11.48 -8.64 -16.36
CA ILE A 403 -10.10 -8.22 -16.60
C ILE A 403 -9.11 -9.05 -15.78
N SER A 404 -9.47 -9.47 -14.56
CA SER A 404 -8.53 -10.11 -13.64
C SER A 404 -8.36 -11.61 -13.83
N LEU A 405 -9.41 -12.35 -14.18
CA LEU A 405 -9.35 -13.80 -14.30
C LEU A 405 -8.51 -14.29 -15.49
N PRO A 406 -8.66 -13.77 -16.72
CA PRO A 406 -7.92 -14.30 -17.88
C PRO A 406 -6.39 -14.27 -17.71
N PRO A 407 -5.76 -13.18 -17.20
CA PRO A 407 -4.33 -13.18 -16.91
C PRO A 407 -3.91 -14.24 -15.89
N LEU A 408 -4.76 -14.58 -14.90
CA LEU A 408 -4.44 -15.66 -13.96
C LEU A 408 -4.35 -17.01 -14.69
N PHE A 409 -5.31 -17.33 -15.57
CA PHE A 409 -5.32 -18.57 -16.34
C PHE A 409 -4.15 -18.66 -17.34
N ILE A 410 -3.90 -17.57 -18.07
CA ILE A 410 -3.01 -17.59 -19.23
C ILE A 410 -1.56 -17.24 -18.85
N TRP A 411 -1.37 -16.21 -18.01
CA TRP A 411 -0.04 -15.67 -17.72
C TRP A 411 0.57 -16.22 -16.41
N ILE A 412 -0.26 -16.46 -15.40
CA ILE A 412 0.22 -17.04 -14.13
C ILE A 412 0.29 -18.57 -14.24
N ASN A 413 -0.86 -19.25 -14.25
CA ASN A 413 -1.05 -20.65 -14.62
C ASN A 413 -2.53 -21.06 -14.44
N PHE A 414 -2.90 -22.18 -15.06
CA PHE A 414 -4.27 -22.71 -15.02
C PHE A 414 -4.80 -22.97 -13.61
N ILE A 415 -4.00 -23.57 -12.72
CA ILE A 415 -4.44 -23.93 -11.35
C ILE A 415 -4.77 -22.69 -10.52
N THR A 416 -3.92 -21.66 -10.55
CA THR A 416 -4.18 -20.39 -9.87
C THR A 416 -5.42 -19.69 -10.43
N GLY A 417 -5.60 -19.68 -11.76
CA GLY A 417 -6.81 -19.16 -12.40
C GLY A 417 -8.08 -19.90 -11.96
N LEU A 418 -8.04 -21.22 -11.93
CA LEU A 418 -9.16 -22.07 -11.53
C LEU A 418 -9.55 -21.83 -10.07
N LEU A 419 -8.58 -21.82 -9.15
CA LEU A 419 -8.82 -21.55 -7.74
C LEU A 419 -9.39 -20.16 -7.50
N ALA A 420 -8.92 -19.14 -8.24
CA ALA A 420 -9.41 -17.77 -8.12
C ALA A 420 -10.86 -17.65 -8.62
N GLY A 421 -11.17 -18.28 -9.76
CA GLY A 421 -12.53 -18.38 -10.28
C GLY A 421 -13.47 -19.13 -9.33
N LEU A 422 -13.02 -20.26 -8.79
CA LEU A 422 -13.76 -21.05 -7.82
C LEU A 422 -14.04 -20.25 -6.53
N ALA A 423 -13.03 -19.55 -6.00
CA ALA A 423 -13.21 -18.69 -4.83
C ALA A 423 -14.26 -17.60 -5.07
N ALA A 424 -14.19 -16.92 -6.22
CA ALA A 424 -15.18 -15.89 -6.59
C ALA A 424 -16.59 -16.50 -6.74
N PHE A 425 -16.69 -17.67 -7.39
CA PHE A 425 -17.95 -18.37 -7.58
C PHE A 425 -18.58 -18.80 -6.25
N LEU A 426 -17.81 -19.50 -5.40
CA LEU A 426 -18.25 -19.94 -4.07
C LEU A 426 -18.68 -18.76 -3.20
N TYR A 427 -17.92 -17.66 -3.24
CA TYR A 427 -18.25 -16.46 -2.46
C TYR A 427 -19.58 -15.83 -2.90
N LEU A 428 -19.79 -15.67 -4.21
CA LEU A 428 -20.94 -14.96 -4.77
C LEU A 428 -22.21 -15.80 -4.84
N PHE A 429 -22.12 -17.03 -5.35
CA PHE A 429 -23.27 -17.83 -5.73
C PHE A 429 -23.63 -18.91 -4.70
N VAL A 430 -22.71 -19.24 -3.79
CA VAL A 430 -22.96 -20.24 -2.74
C VAL A 430 -23.06 -19.58 -1.38
N TYR A 431 -21.97 -18.99 -0.89
CA TYR A 431 -21.89 -18.41 0.45
C TYR A 431 -22.85 -17.23 0.64
N THR A 432 -22.83 -16.24 -0.27
CA THR A 432 -23.65 -15.03 -0.13
C THR A 432 -25.15 -15.33 0.03
N PRO A 433 -25.80 -16.14 -0.83
CA PRO A 433 -27.20 -16.49 -0.64
C PRO A 433 -27.44 -17.46 0.54
N LEU A 434 -26.47 -18.32 0.88
CA LEU A 434 -26.63 -19.29 1.98
C LEU A 434 -26.74 -18.59 3.35
N LYS A 435 -26.17 -17.38 3.52
CA LYS A 435 -26.25 -16.59 4.76
C LYS A 435 -27.67 -16.37 5.29
N GLN A 436 -28.67 -16.26 4.41
CA GLN A 436 -30.08 -16.12 4.82
C GLN A 436 -30.80 -17.47 5.01
N LYS A 437 -30.20 -18.56 4.52
CA LYS A 437 -30.83 -19.88 4.48
C LYS A 437 -30.37 -20.79 5.62
N SER A 438 -29.08 -20.75 5.99
CA SER A 438 -28.51 -21.63 7.01
C SER A 438 -27.25 -21.06 7.68
N GLU A 439 -27.05 -21.45 8.94
CA GLU A 439 -25.84 -21.27 9.75
C GLU A 439 -24.59 -21.92 9.14
N TRP A 440 -24.75 -22.94 8.28
CA TRP A 440 -23.65 -23.57 7.54
C TRP A 440 -22.91 -22.60 6.60
N ALA A 441 -23.49 -21.43 6.33
CA ALA A 441 -22.84 -20.35 5.59
C ALA A 441 -21.46 -19.99 6.16
N VAL A 442 -21.25 -20.07 7.48
CA VAL A 442 -19.94 -19.78 8.09
C VAL A 442 -18.86 -20.74 7.59
N LEU A 443 -19.17 -22.04 7.52
CA LEU A 443 -18.22 -23.06 7.09
C LEU A 443 -17.95 -23.00 5.59
N ILE A 444 -19.01 -22.87 4.78
CA ILE A 444 -18.86 -22.74 3.32
C ILE A 444 -18.17 -21.44 2.94
N GLY A 445 -18.44 -20.35 3.66
CA GLY A 445 -17.80 -19.05 3.47
C GLY A 445 -16.33 -19.02 3.84
N ALA A 446 -15.89 -19.88 4.76
CA ALA A 446 -14.47 -20.00 5.12
C ALA A 446 -13.62 -20.59 3.98
N ILE A 447 -14.21 -21.36 3.05
CA ILE A 447 -13.48 -21.93 1.89
C ILE A 447 -12.91 -20.83 0.98
N PRO A 448 -13.71 -19.95 0.36
CA PRO A 448 -13.16 -18.88 -0.48
C PRO A 448 -12.27 -17.91 0.31
N GLY A 449 -12.53 -17.74 1.62
CA GLY A 449 -11.68 -16.95 2.50
C GLY A 449 -10.31 -17.57 2.76
N ALA A 450 -10.16 -18.90 2.61
CA ALA A 450 -8.93 -19.64 2.87
C ALA A 450 -8.08 -19.91 1.62
N ILE A 451 -8.65 -19.73 0.43
CA ILE A 451 -7.97 -19.90 -0.87
C ILE A 451 -6.80 -18.92 -1.11
N PRO A 452 -6.78 -17.65 -0.62
CA PRO A 452 -5.71 -16.70 -0.95
C PRO A 452 -4.25 -17.15 -0.75
N PRO A 453 -3.83 -17.73 0.40
CA PRO A 453 -2.46 -18.24 0.53
C PRO A 453 -2.16 -19.40 -0.43
N LEU A 454 -3.16 -20.24 -0.73
CA LEU A 454 -3.01 -21.29 -1.73
C LEU A 454 -2.87 -20.72 -3.16
N LEU A 455 -3.55 -19.61 -3.48
CA LEU A 455 -3.29 -18.87 -4.72
C LEU A 455 -1.86 -18.36 -4.78
N GLY A 456 -1.34 -17.88 -3.65
CA GLY A 456 0.06 -17.49 -3.52
C GLY A 456 1.02 -18.63 -3.86
N VAL A 457 0.85 -19.78 -3.22
CA VAL A 457 1.69 -20.97 -3.45
C VAL A 457 1.59 -21.45 -4.90
N THR A 458 0.38 -21.65 -5.40
CA THR A 458 0.15 -22.14 -6.77
C THR A 458 0.64 -21.17 -7.84
N SER A 459 0.73 -19.86 -7.55
CA SER A 459 1.29 -18.89 -8.49
C SER A 459 2.78 -19.11 -8.77
N VAL A 460 3.50 -19.68 -7.79
CA VAL A 460 4.93 -20.05 -7.88
C VAL A 460 5.08 -21.45 -8.47
N THR A 461 4.39 -22.44 -7.89
CA THR A 461 4.60 -23.86 -8.19
C THR A 461 3.83 -24.36 -9.41
N GLY A 462 2.74 -23.70 -9.79
CA GLY A 462 1.79 -24.19 -10.78
C GLY A 462 0.96 -25.40 -10.33
N GLN A 463 1.09 -25.85 -9.07
CA GLN A 463 0.46 -27.06 -8.53
C GLN A 463 0.02 -26.87 -7.07
N ILE A 464 -0.96 -27.65 -6.62
CA ILE A 464 -1.37 -27.67 -5.20
C ILE A 464 -0.36 -28.52 -4.43
N THR A 465 0.49 -27.88 -3.62
CA THR A 465 1.50 -28.55 -2.79
C THR A 465 1.03 -28.72 -1.35
N GLU A 466 1.75 -29.53 -0.58
CA GLU A 466 1.48 -29.76 0.85
C GLU A 466 1.52 -28.45 1.66
N MET A 467 2.51 -27.60 1.41
CA MET A 467 2.59 -26.26 2.02
C MET A 467 1.36 -25.41 1.67
N GLY A 468 0.89 -25.46 0.41
CA GLY A 468 -0.33 -24.77 -0.01
C GLY A 468 -1.58 -25.25 0.74
N ILE A 469 -1.71 -26.56 0.93
CA ILE A 469 -2.81 -27.17 1.69
C ILE A 469 -2.71 -26.80 3.17
N ALA A 470 -1.52 -26.80 3.75
CA ALA A 470 -1.29 -26.41 5.14
C ALA A 470 -1.72 -24.96 5.39
N LEU A 471 -1.32 -24.02 4.54
CA LEU A 471 -1.72 -22.61 4.66
C LEU A 471 -3.22 -22.41 4.44
N PHE A 472 -3.81 -23.13 3.48
CA PHE A 472 -5.26 -23.15 3.30
C PHE A 472 -5.96 -23.64 4.57
N ALA A 473 -5.52 -24.75 5.15
CA ALA A 473 -6.11 -25.33 6.35
C ALA A 473 -6.00 -24.39 7.56
N ILE A 474 -4.84 -23.77 7.77
CA ILE A 474 -4.64 -22.78 8.84
C ILE A 474 -5.64 -21.63 8.68
N LEU A 475 -5.73 -21.04 7.49
CA LEU A 475 -6.59 -19.90 7.25
C LEU A 475 -8.08 -20.27 7.31
N PHE A 476 -8.45 -21.46 6.82
CA PHE A 476 -9.80 -22.02 6.90
C PHE A 476 -10.23 -22.19 8.34
N VAL A 477 -9.45 -22.91 9.15
CA VAL A 477 -9.81 -23.21 10.54
C VAL A 477 -9.76 -21.96 11.40
N TRP A 478 -8.79 -21.05 11.19
CA TRP A 478 -8.68 -19.80 11.96
C TRP A 478 -9.91 -18.91 11.83
N GLN A 479 -10.52 -18.86 10.65
CA GLN A 479 -11.71 -18.05 10.40
C GLN A 479 -12.94 -18.53 11.18
N LEU A 480 -13.05 -19.84 11.45
CA LEU A 480 -14.24 -20.41 12.08
C LEU A 480 -14.47 -19.88 13.50
N PRO A 481 -13.56 -20.03 14.48
CA PRO A 481 -13.78 -19.53 15.81
C PRO A 481 -13.75 -17.98 15.85
N HIS A 482 -13.01 -17.34 14.93
CA HIS A 482 -13.04 -15.88 14.76
C HIS A 482 -14.44 -15.38 14.37
N PHE A 483 -15.07 -16.01 13.37
CA PHE A 483 -16.41 -15.65 12.91
C PHE A 483 -17.51 -16.02 13.90
N LEU A 484 -17.33 -17.10 14.68
CA LEU A 484 -18.25 -17.42 15.77
C LEU A 484 -18.16 -16.39 16.90
N ALA A 485 -16.96 -15.95 17.28
CA ALA A 485 -16.78 -14.92 18.30
C ALA A 485 -17.41 -13.57 17.91
N ILE A 486 -17.24 -13.12 16.65
CA ILE A 486 -17.91 -11.90 16.17
C ILE A 486 -19.43 -12.09 16.04
N SER A 487 -19.91 -13.30 15.74
CA SER A 487 -21.36 -13.56 15.66
C SER A 487 -22.06 -13.41 17.01
N LEU A 488 -21.38 -13.73 18.12
CA LEU A 488 -21.89 -13.47 19.47
C LEU A 488 -22.07 -11.96 19.73
N LEU A 489 -21.14 -11.13 19.25
CA LEU A 489 -21.14 -9.69 19.52
C LEU A 489 -22.20 -8.90 18.73
N TYR A 490 -22.67 -9.45 17.61
CA TYR A 490 -23.55 -8.77 16.66
C TYR A 490 -24.80 -9.58 16.32
N GLU A 491 -25.22 -10.47 17.22
CA GLU A 491 -26.41 -11.31 17.09
C GLU A 491 -27.66 -10.50 16.70
N ASP A 492 -27.92 -9.39 17.39
CA ASP A 492 -29.05 -8.49 17.11
C ASP A 492 -29.05 -7.93 15.68
N ASP A 493 -27.88 -7.51 15.19
CA ASP A 493 -27.72 -6.93 13.86
C ASP A 493 -27.98 -8.01 12.78
N TYR A 494 -27.52 -9.24 13.02
CA TYR A 494 -27.79 -10.38 12.13
C TYR A 494 -29.27 -10.79 12.15
N THR A 495 -29.92 -10.81 13.32
CA THR A 495 -31.35 -11.10 13.45
C THR A 495 -32.19 -10.08 12.69
N ALA A 496 -31.90 -8.78 12.84
CA ALA A 496 -32.60 -7.71 12.14
C ALA A 496 -32.52 -7.85 10.60
N ALA A 497 -31.41 -8.38 10.09
CA ALA A 497 -31.17 -8.60 8.67
C ALA A 497 -31.67 -9.96 8.14
N GLY A 498 -32.17 -10.84 9.01
CA GLY A 498 -32.57 -12.21 8.65
C GLY A 498 -31.39 -13.10 8.25
N ILE A 499 -30.18 -12.81 8.77
CA ILE A 499 -29.00 -13.64 8.56
C ILE A 499 -28.98 -14.72 9.63
N LYS A 500 -28.83 -15.98 9.22
CA LYS A 500 -28.75 -17.12 10.13
C LYS A 500 -27.31 -17.34 10.57
N VAL A 501 -27.01 -16.97 11.82
CA VAL A 501 -25.73 -17.27 12.47
C VAL A 501 -25.93 -18.26 13.63
N PHE A 502 -24.85 -18.92 14.04
CA PHE A 502 -24.88 -19.94 15.10
C PHE A 502 -25.56 -19.49 16.40
N PRO A 503 -25.26 -18.31 17.00
CA PRO A 503 -25.91 -17.92 18.25
C PRO A 503 -27.43 -17.77 18.09
N ASN A 504 -27.90 -17.13 17.02
CA ASN A 504 -29.32 -16.91 16.76
C ASN A 504 -30.10 -18.22 16.51
N VAL A 505 -29.43 -19.28 16.06
CA VAL A 505 -30.06 -20.58 15.70
C VAL A 505 -29.85 -21.65 16.77
N LYS A 506 -28.70 -21.69 17.43
CA LYS A 506 -28.27 -22.76 18.35
C LYS A 506 -27.96 -22.25 19.77
N GLY A 507 -27.99 -20.95 20.00
CA GLY A 507 -27.72 -20.31 21.28
C GLY A 507 -26.23 -20.05 21.54
N VAL A 508 -26.01 -19.19 22.53
CA VAL A 508 -24.69 -18.74 22.98
C VAL A 508 -23.82 -19.90 23.46
N ILE A 509 -24.36 -20.82 24.25
CA ILE A 509 -23.59 -21.94 24.85
C ILE A 509 -23.02 -22.87 23.78
N VAL A 510 -23.82 -23.24 22.78
CA VAL A 510 -23.37 -24.10 21.67
C VAL A 510 -22.30 -23.40 20.84
N THR A 511 -22.46 -22.09 20.63
CA THR A 511 -21.48 -21.25 19.93
C THR A 511 -20.16 -21.19 20.69
N SER A 512 -20.19 -21.00 22.02
CA SER A 512 -19.00 -21.03 22.88
C SER A 512 -18.26 -22.37 22.82
N ARG A 513 -19.00 -23.50 22.81
CA ARG A 513 -18.40 -24.84 22.63
C ARG A 513 -17.71 -24.97 21.28
N LYS A 514 -18.34 -24.49 20.20
CA LYS A 514 -17.75 -24.53 18.85
C LYS A 514 -16.49 -23.65 18.75
N ILE A 515 -16.48 -22.47 19.38
CA ILE A 515 -15.27 -21.62 19.46
C ILE A 515 -14.13 -22.40 20.10
N PHE A 516 -14.39 -23.10 21.21
CA PHE A 516 -13.39 -23.93 21.87
C PHE A 516 -12.89 -25.07 20.97
N TYR A 517 -13.79 -25.87 20.38
CA TYR A 517 -13.40 -26.99 19.52
C TYR A 517 -12.58 -26.55 18.30
N PHE A 518 -12.97 -25.48 17.61
CA PHE A 518 -12.20 -24.98 16.48
C PHE A 518 -10.88 -24.33 16.91
N SER A 519 -10.78 -23.78 18.12
CA SER A 519 -9.50 -23.31 18.67
C SER A 519 -8.53 -24.47 18.93
N CYS A 520 -9.03 -25.60 19.45
CA CYS A 520 -8.25 -26.81 19.60
C CYS A 520 -7.82 -27.38 18.25
N LEU A 521 -8.73 -27.41 17.26
CA LEU A 521 -8.39 -27.85 15.91
C LEU A 521 -7.30 -26.96 15.29
N LEU A 522 -7.42 -25.63 15.44
CA LEU A 522 -6.44 -24.69 14.92
C LEU A 522 -5.05 -24.92 15.53
N PHE A 523 -4.97 -25.23 16.83
CA PHE A 523 -3.69 -25.53 17.48
C PHE A 523 -2.93 -26.66 16.77
N PHE A 524 -3.62 -27.76 16.44
CA PHE A 524 -2.99 -28.87 15.72
C PHE A 524 -2.68 -28.51 14.25
N VAL A 525 -3.62 -27.85 13.57
CA VAL A 525 -3.45 -27.45 12.16
C VAL A 525 -2.30 -26.45 11.98
N ALA A 526 -2.09 -25.54 12.94
CA ALA A 526 -0.97 -24.59 12.92
C ALA A 526 0.40 -25.25 13.10
N LEU A 527 0.47 -26.50 13.56
CA LEU A 527 1.72 -27.24 13.66
C LEU A 527 2.07 -28.03 12.38
N ILE A 528 1.14 -28.13 11.42
CA ILE A 528 1.35 -28.89 10.17
C ILE A 528 2.63 -28.46 9.43
N PRO A 529 2.92 -27.15 9.20
CA PRO A 529 4.14 -26.76 8.48
C PRO A 529 5.44 -27.26 9.12
N TRP A 530 5.48 -27.41 10.45
CA TRP A 530 6.62 -28.00 11.15
C TRP A 530 6.75 -29.50 10.86
N PHE A 531 5.64 -30.25 10.88
CA PHE A 531 5.66 -31.69 10.57
C PHE A 531 6.00 -31.99 9.10
N LEU A 532 5.77 -31.04 8.20
CA LEU A 532 6.20 -31.11 6.80
C LEU A 532 7.69 -30.79 6.60
N ASN A 533 8.43 -30.42 7.66
CA ASN A 533 9.80 -29.88 7.58
C ASN A 533 9.93 -28.60 6.74
N GLU A 534 8.84 -27.85 6.63
CA GLU A 534 8.74 -26.62 5.82
C GLU A 534 8.71 -25.35 6.70
N ALA A 535 8.97 -25.51 8.00
CA ALA A 535 8.97 -24.42 8.97
C ALA A 535 10.08 -24.59 10.02
N SER A 536 10.58 -23.48 10.56
CA SER A 536 11.65 -23.48 11.54
C SER A 536 11.19 -23.77 12.97
N LEU A 537 12.18 -23.99 13.85
CA LEU A 537 11.96 -24.14 15.28
C LEU A 537 11.27 -22.92 15.91
N ALA A 538 11.60 -21.72 15.41
CA ALA A 538 10.99 -20.48 15.86
C ALA A 538 9.50 -20.41 15.50
N TYR A 539 9.14 -20.87 14.28
CA TYR A 539 7.73 -21.01 13.89
C TYR A 539 6.99 -21.98 14.81
N ARG A 540 7.54 -23.19 15.03
CA ARG A 540 6.93 -24.21 15.89
C ARG A 540 6.63 -23.68 17.29
N ASN A 541 7.63 -23.04 17.92
CA ASN A 541 7.48 -22.48 19.25
C ASN A 541 6.42 -21.35 19.27
N SER A 542 6.42 -20.49 18.24
CA SER A 542 5.40 -19.45 18.08
C SER A 542 4.00 -20.04 17.93
N ALA A 543 3.83 -21.04 17.06
CA ALA A 543 2.56 -21.74 16.83
C ALA A 543 2.03 -22.40 18.11
N PHE A 544 2.92 -23.06 18.87
CA PHE A 544 2.58 -23.67 20.15
C PHE A 544 2.11 -22.64 21.17
N VAL A 545 2.90 -21.57 21.41
CA VAL A 545 2.58 -20.54 22.40
C VAL A 545 1.29 -19.79 22.04
N LEU A 546 1.18 -19.34 20.78
CA LEU A 546 0.01 -18.63 20.29
C LEU A 546 -1.25 -19.50 20.33
N GLY A 547 -1.13 -20.77 19.94
CA GLY A 547 -2.25 -21.71 19.93
C GLY A 547 -2.70 -22.10 21.34
N ALA A 548 -1.76 -22.32 22.27
CA ALA A 548 -2.08 -22.57 23.67
C ALA A 548 -2.79 -21.35 24.29
N ALA A 549 -2.27 -20.14 24.04
CA ALA A 549 -2.93 -18.90 24.47
C ALA A 549 -4.35 -18.78 23.89
N LEU A 550 -4.54 -19.08 22.61
CA LEU A 550 -5.85 -19.05 21.96
C LEU A 550 -6.85 -20.00 22.64
N ILE A 551 -6.43 -21.22 22.95
CA ILE A 551 -7.24 -22.21 23.67
C ILE A 551 -7.62 -21.68 25.06
N LEU A 552 -6.69 -21.04 25.78
CA LEU A 552 -6.99 -20.44 27.09
C LEU A 552 -8.06 -19.35 26.99
N PHE A 553 -8.00 -18.49 25.98
CA PHE A 553 -9.07 -17.50 25.74
C PHE A 553 -10.40 -18.18 25.42
N ALA A 554 -10.41 -19.24 24.61
CA ALA A 554 -11.64 -19.98 24.28
C ALA A 554 -12.22 -20.72 25.50
N LEU A 555 -11.36 -21.27 26.38
CA LEU A 555 -11.77 -21.89 27.64
C LEU A 555 -12.44 -20.89 28.58
N ARG A 556 -11.94 -19.65 28.63
CA ARG A 556 -12.59 -18.58 29.40
C ARG A 556 -14.00 -18.31 28.89
N ILE A 557 -14.20 -18.22 27.57
CA ILE A 557 -15.54 -18.07 26.97
C ILE A 557 -16.43 -19.26 27.35
N LEU A 558 -15.91 -20.49 27.24
CA LEU A 558 -16.65 -21.72 27.54
C LEU A 558 -17.10 -21.80 29.01
N ARG A 559 -16.31 -21.24 29.94
CA ARG A 559 -16.59 -21.22 31.37
C ARG A 559 -17.30 -19.93 31.84
N GLY A 560 -17.51 -18.96 30.95
CA GLY A 560 -18.14 -17.68 31.29
C GLY A 560 -19.57 -17.88 31.77
N GLN A 561 -19.96 -17.13 32.80
CA GLN A 561 -21.28 -17.19 33.40
C GLN A 561 -22.09 -15.94 33.04
N GLY A 562 -23.27 -16.16 32.45
CA GLY A 562 -24.12 -15.08 32.00
C GLY A 562 -23.65 -14.45 30.68
N GLU A 563 -24.61 -13.88 29.96
CA GLU A 563 -24.41 -13.40 28.59
C GLU A 563 -23.41 -12.24 28.52
N THR A 564 -23.49 -11.29 29.45
CA THR A 564 -22.62 -10.10 29.47
C THR A 564 -21.14 -10.46 29.63
N GLU A 565 -20.82 -11.45 30.48
CA GLU A 565 -19.46 -11.94 30.64
C GLU A 565 -18.98 -12.63 29.37
N ILE A 566 -19.79 -13.53 28.79
CA ILE A 566 -19.46 -14.26 27.58
C ILE A 566 -19.17 -13.29 26.43
N LEU A 567 -19.98 -12.25 26.24
CA LEU A 567 -19.77 -11.23 25.20
C LEU A 567 -18.46 -10.45 25.42
N ARG A 568 -18.13 -10.08 26.67
CA ARG A 568 -16.85 -9.43 27.00
C ARG A 568 -15.66 -10.34 26.66
N LEU A 569 -15.75 -11.63 27.00
CA LEU A 569 -14.70 -12.60 26.72
C LEU A 569 -14.57 -12.90 25.22
N ALA A 570 -15.69 -13.00 24.50
CA ALA A 570 -15.73 -13.14 23.05
C ALA A 570 -15.06 -11.97 22.34
N ARG A 571 -15.25 -10.74 22.83
CA ARG A 571 -14.54 -9.55 22.33
C ARG A 571 -13.02 -9.65 22.51
N ASN A 572 -12.57 -10.10 23.68
CA ASN A 572 -11.13 -10.28 23.93
C ASN A 572 -10.53 -11.37 23.03
N TYR A 573 -11.23 -12.49 22.87
CA TYR A 573 -10.84 -13.56 21.94
C TYR A 573 -10.78 -13.05 20.50
N PHE A 574 -11.78 -12.29 20.05
CA PHE A 574 -11.80 -11.68 18.73
C PHE A 574 -10.56 -10.79 18.50
N TYR A 575 -10.22 -9.90 19.44
CA TYR A 575 -9.02 -9.07 19.30
C TYR A 575 -7.74 -9.91 19.31
N PHE A 576 -7.66 -10.96 20.14
CA PHE A 576 -6.52 -11.85 20.15
C PHE A 576 -6.37 -12.60 18.81
N THR A 577 -7.46 -13.08 18.20
CA THR A 577 -7.40 -13.73 16.88
C THR A 577 -6.90 -12.81 15.77
N LEU A 578 -7.13 -11.49 15.86
CA LEU A 578 -6.59 -10.50 14.92
C LEU A 578 -5.06 -10.36 15.05
N LEU A 579 -4.50 -10.55 16.26
CA LEU A 579 -3.06 -10.56 16.51
C LEU A 579 -2.43 -11.93 16.20
N TYR A 580 -3.15 -13.01 16.49
CA TYR A 580 -2.69 -14.39 16.30
C TYR A 580 -2.20 -14.66 14.87
N LEU A 581 -3.03 -14.33 13.87
CA LEU A 581 -2.72 -14.70 12.48
C LEU A 581 -1.49 -13.97 11.92
N PRO A 582 -1.33 -12.63 12.06
CA PRO A 582 -0.12 -11.94 11.63
C PRO A 582 1.14 -12.43 12.33
N LEU A 583 1.08 -12.74 13.64
CA LEU A 583 2.23 -13.26 14.38
C LEU A 583 2.64 -14.66 13.92
N LEU A 584 1.65 -15.54 13.70
CA LEU A 584 1.89 -16.91 13.22
C LEU A 584 2.45 -16.91 11.78
N LEU A 585 1.83 -16.17 10.87
CA LEU A 585 2.31 -16.12 9.48
C LEU A 585 3.63 -15.34 9.37
N GLY A 586 3.81 -14.31 10.20
CA GLY A 586 5.07 -13.58 10.31
C GLY A 586 6.21 -14.48 10.76
N SER A 587 6.01 -15.33 11.77
CA SER A 587 7.06 -16.25 12.22
C SER A 587 7.41 -17.29 11.16
N LEU A 588 6.46 -17.72 10.32
CA LEU A 588 6.72 -18.62 9.19
C LEU A 588 7.63 -17.96 8.15
N VAL A 589 7.40 -16.68 7.86
CA VAL A 589 8.11 -15.95 6.80
C VAL A 589 9.49 -15.45 7.24
N PHE A 590 9.60 -14.90 8.45
CA PHE A 590 10.81 -14.21 8.89
C PHE A 590 11.88 -15.14 9.48
N PHE A 591 11.49 -16.31 9.98
CA PHE A 591 12.42 -17.27 10.58
C PHE A 591 12.62 -18.49 9.69
N LYS A 592 12.53 -18.34 8.37
CA LYS A 592 12.71 -19.44 7.41
C LYS A 592 14.07 -20.12 7.56
#